data_AF-A0A829QCF5-F1
#
_entry.id   AF-A0A829QCF5-F1
#
_cell.length_a   1.000
_cell.length_b   1.000
_cell.length_c   1.000
_cell.angle_alpha   90.00
_cell.angle_beta   90.00
_cell.angle_gamma   90.00
#
_symmetry.space_group_name_H-M   'P 1'
#
loop_
_entity.id
_entity.type
_entity.pdbx_description
1 polymer ?
#
loop_
_entity_poly.entity_id
_entity_poly.type
_entity_poly.pdbx_seq_one_letter_code
_entity_poly.pdbx_strand_id
1 'polypeptide(L)'
;MGMTDLQNVHERIAGKRIASVEADGTRLVLNDGTVLHLYMSDSDCCASADGKWVIQPDALEAIITGVQVTPDADRSGYDGDGNTNYATISILHNQNPIALADCYANDGNGGYYFSVLSLRVVMPGDEDDVKVEVLNSDSSSSD
;
A
#
# COMPACT_ATOMS: atom_id res chain seq x y z
N MET A 1 -9.30 -22.95 -4.36
CA MET A 1 -9.02 -21.90 -3.36
C MET A 1 -8.56 -20.70 -4.14
N GLY A 2 -9.34 -19.61 -4.13
CA GLY A 2 -8.91 -18.36 -4.76
C GLY A 2 -7.67 -17.83 -4.01
N MET A 3 -6.70 -17.30 -4.76
CA MET A 3 -5.60 -16.54 -4.18
C MET A 3 -6.15 -15.30 -3.46
N THR A 4 -5.52 -14.93 -2.33
CA THR A 4 -5.80 -13.64 -1.69
C THR A 4 -5.31 -12.50 -2.58
N ASP A 5 -5.88 -11.30 -2.45
CA ASP A 5 -5.51 -10.16 -3.29
C ASP A 5 -4.01 -9.81 -3.18
N LEU A 6 -3.42 -9.98 -2.00
CA LEU A 6 -1.98 -9.81 -1.78
C LEU A 6 -1.13 -10.91 -2.45
N GLN A 7 -1.63 -12.15 -2.54
CA GLN A 7 -0.97 -13.20 -3.32
C GLN A 7 -0.96 -12.87 -4.81
N ASN A 8 -2.05 -12.32 -5.34
CA ASN A 8 -2.09 -11.85 -6.72
C ASN A 8 -1.06 -10.74 -6.97
N VAL A 9 -0.91 -9.79 -6.03
CA VAL A 9 0.15 -8.77 -6.11
C VAL A 9 1.53 -9.43 -6.14
N HIS A 10 1.80 -10.36 -5.23
CA HIS A 10 3.07 -11.07 -5.17
C HIS A 10 3.43 -11.72 -6.51
N GLU A 11 2.51 -12.47 -7.11
CA GLU A 11 2.73 -13.14 -8.39
C GLU A 11 3.05 -12.16 -9.53
N ARG A 12 2.42 -10.98 -9.52
CA ARG A 12 2.66 -9.95 -10.55
C ARG A 12 3.99 -9.20 -10.37
N ILE A 13 4.59 -9.19 -9.18
CA ILE A 13 5.82 -8.40 -8.92
C ILE A 13 7.07 -9.25 -8.65
N ALA A 14 6.90 -10.53 -8.30
CA ALA A 14 8.01 -11.42 -7.99
C ALA A 14 8.98 -11.58 -9.18
N GLY A 15 10.28 -11.60 -8.90
CA GLY A 15 11.32 -11.72 -9.91
C GLY A 15 11.69 -10.40 -10.61
N LYS A 16 10.92 -9.33 -10.39
CA LYS A 16 11.19 -7.98 -10.93
C LYS A 16 12.11 -7.19 -10.01
N ARG A 17 12.57 -6.03 -10.47
CA ARG A 17 13.40 -5.09 -9.71
C ARG A 17 12.76 -3.73 -9.64
N ILE A 18 13.08 -2.97 -8.61
CA ILE A 18 12.69 -1.58 -8.48
C ILE A 18 13.54 -0.75 -9.45
N ALA A 19 12.89 0.08 -10.27
CA ALA A 19 13.57 1.02 -11.16
C ALA A 19 13.62 2.42 -10.56
N SER A 20 12.51 2.89 -10.01
CA SER A 20 12.41 4.24 -9.43
C SER A 20 11.16 4.40 -8.55
N VAL A 21 11.12 5.53 -7.83
CA VAL A 21 9.91 6.07 -7.19
C VAL A 21 9.64 7.44 -7.81
N GLU A 22 8.39 7.75 -8.13
CA GLU A 22 8.01 9.07 -8.64
C GLU A 22 8.17 10.16 -7.58
N ALA A 23 8.23 11.42 -8.01
CA ALA A 23 8.58 12.55 -7.13
C ALA A 23 7.59 12.76 -5.97
N ASP A 24 6.33 12.36 -6.12
CA ASP A 24 5.32 12.47 -5.05
C ASP A 24 5.36 11.31 -4.04
N GLY A 25 6.12 10.24 -4.35
CA GLY A 25 6.24 9.04 -3.53
C GLY A 25 5.09 8.05 -3.67
N THR A 26 4.01 8.36 -4.38
CA THR A 26 2.81 7.51 -4.45
C THR A 26 2.97 6.33 -5.41
N ARG A 27 3.94 6.43 -6.33
CA ARG A 27 4.18 5.43 -7.38
C ARG A 27 5.60 4.88 -7.32
N LEU A 28 5.70 3.56 -7.21
CA LEU A 28 6.93 2.80 -7.36
C LEU A 28 6.90 2.08 -8.70
N VAL A 29 7.93 2.30 -9.52
CA VAL A 29 8.04 1.75 -10.88
C VAL A 29 9.05 0.61 -10.89
N LEU A 30 8.68 -0.51 -11.49
CA LEU A 30 9.54 -1.67 -11.68
C LEU A 30 10.27 -1.61 -13.03
N ASN A 31 11.34 -2.39 -13.16
CA ASN A 31 12.21 -2.43 -14.33
C ASN A 31 11.52 -2.88 -15.63
N ASP A 32 10.38 -3.55 -15.55
CA ASP A 32 9.58 -3.93 -16.71
C ASP A 32 8.49 -2.89 -17.07
N GLY A 33 8.37 -1.80 -16.29
CA GLY A 33 7.34 -0.78 -16.45
C GLY A 33 6.09 -1.00 -15.59
N THR A 34 6.02 -2.05 -14.77
CA THR A 34 4.93 -2.24 -13.81
C THR A 34 4.93 -1.11 -12.77
N VAL A 35 3.76 -0.58 -12.43
CA VAL A 35 3.60 0.52 -11.45
C VAL A 35 2.79 0.04 -10.25
N LEU A 36 3.35 0.25 -9.06
CA LEU A 36 2.70 0.09 -7.77
C LEU A 36 2.24 1.47 -7.29
N HIS A 37 0.95 1.73 -7.36
CA HIS A 37 0.34 3.03 -7.06
C HIS A 37 -0.48 2.98 -5.78
N LEU A 38 -0.11 3.82 -4.82
CA LEU A 38 -0.89 4.07 -3.61
C LEU A 38 -1.84 5.22 -3.88
N TYR A 39 -3.12 5.00 -3.60
CA TYR A 39 -4.15 6.01 -3.81
C TYR A 39 -5.33 5.79 -2.87
N MET A 40 -6.00 6.88 -2.54
CA MET A 40 -7.29 6.84 -1.87
C MET A 40 -8.33 6.32 -2.86
N SER A 41 -8.80 5.10 -2.63
CA SER A 41 -9.73 4.42 -3.54
C SER A 41 -11.18 4.77 -3.27
N ASP A 42 -11.49 5.09 -2.01
CA ASP A 42 -12.82 5.50 -1.59
C ASP A 42 -12.73 6.42 -0.37
N SER A 43 -13.63 7.40 -0.28
CA SER A 43 -13.64 8.35 0.83
C SER A 43 -14.91 9.20 0.90
N ASP A 44 -15.27 9.63 2.10
CA ASP A 44 -16.27 10.67 2.32
C ASP A 44 -15.65 12.05 2.58
N CYS A 45 -16.17 13.08 1.92
CA CYS A 45 -15.96 14.53 2.14
C CYS A 45 -14.59 14.99 2.71
N CYS A 46 -14.39 14.81 4.02
CA CYS A 46 -13.26 15.32 4.80
C CYS A 46 -12.26 14.24 5.23
N ALA A 47 -12.54 12.97 4.95
CA ALA A 47 -11.65 11.86 5.23
C ALA A 47 -10.49 11.85 4.21
N SER A 48 -9.35 11.31 4.63
CA SER A 48 -8.16 11.27 3.79
C SER A 48 -7.35 10.01 4.05
N ALA A 49 -6.88 9.38 2.97
CA ALA A 49 -5.93 8.29 3.04
C ALA A 49 -4.77 8.52 2.05
N ASP A 50 -3.54 8.26 2.48
CA ASP A 50 -2.35 8.43 1.64
C ASP A 50 -1.23 7.47 2.08
N GLY A 51 -0.23 7.30 1.22
CA GLY A 51 0.95 6.51 1.50
C GLY A 51 2.09 6.83 0.54
N LYS A 52 3.33 6.73 1.04
CA LYS A 52 4.53 7.10 0.26
C LYS A 52 5.62 6.05 0.33
N TRP A 53 6.11 5.66 -0.84
CA TRP A 53 7.22 4.75 -1.01
C TRP A 53 8.56 5.40 -0.64
N VAL A 54 9.35 4.65 0.11
CA VAL A 54 10.76 4.91 0.40
C VAL A 54 11.53 3.63 0.08
N ILE A 55 12.56 3.75 -0.77
CA ILE A 55 13.40 2.62 -1.18
C ILE A 55 14.74 2.66 -0.44
N GLN A 56 15.30 1.49 -0.16
CA GLN A 56 16.64 1.37 0.41
C GLN A 56 17.72 1.68 -0.63
N PRO A 57 18.93 2.11 -0.23
CA PRO A 57 20.00 2.48 -1.17
C PRO A 57 20.44 1.35 -2.12
N ASP A 58 20.32 0.10 -1.69
CA ASP A 58 20.68 -1.12 -2.43
C ASP A 58 19.48 -1.77 -3.15
N ALA A 59 18.30 -1.15 -3.09
CA ALA A 59 17.06 -1.72 -3.59
C ALA A 59 16.99 -1.89 -5.12
N LEU A 60 17.75 -1.10 -5.88
CA LEU A 60 17.68 -1.11 -7.36
C LEU A 60 18.24 -2.41 -7.98
N GLU A 61 19.19 -3.06 -7.31
CA GLU A 61 19.75 -4.34 -7.76
C GLU A 61 19.03 -5.56 -7.17
N ALA A 62 18.18 -5.34 -6.17
CA ALA A 62 17.48 -6.38 -5.45
C ALA A 62 16.32 -6.95 -6.27
N ILE A 63 16.17 -8.28 -6.23
CA ILE A 63 15.06 -8.99 -6.88
C ILE A 63 13.91 -9.11 -5.90
N ILE A 64 12.71 -8.67 -6.28
CA ILE A 64 11.54 -8.79 -5.42
C ILE A 64 11.19 -10.28 -5.21
N THR A 65 11.14 -10.70 -3.95
CA THR A 65 10.75 -12.04 -3.54
C THR A 65 9.48 -12.06 -2.70
N GLY A 66 8.90 -10.91 -2.36
CA GLY A 66 7.73 -10.86 -1.50
C GLY A 66 7.14 -9.46 -1.35
N VAL A 67 5.89 -9.45 -0.90
CA VAL A 67 5.18 -8.25 -0.44
C VAL A 67 4.46 -8.61 0.85
N GLN A 68 4.41 -7.67 1.79
CA GLN A 68 3.71 -7.81 3.05
C GLN A 68 2.99 -6.51 3.39
N VAL A 69 1.82 -6.61 4.01
CA VAL A 69 1.16 -5.49 4.69
C VAL A 69 1.16 -5.79 6.18
N THR A 70 1.67 -4.86 6.98
CA THR A 70 1.73 -4.98 8.45
C THR A 70 0.92 -3.84 9.05
N PRO A 71 -0.21 -4.11 9.73
CA PRO A 71 -0.95 -3.08 10.45
C PRO A 71 -0.13 -2.58 11.65
N ASP A 72 -0.26 -1.28 11.96
CA ASP A 72 0.44 -0.63 13.06
C ASP A 72 -0.58 -0.23 14.14
N ALA A 73 -0.89 -1.19 15.01
CA ALA A 73 -1.90 -1.01 16.06
C ALA A 73 -1.46 -0.01 17.15
N ASP A 74 -0.17 0.26 17.28
CA ASP A 74 0.36 1.19 18.29
C ASP A 74 0.16 2.65 17.86
N ARG A 75 0.26 2.93 16.55
CA ARG A 75 -0.07 4.26 15.99
C ARG A 75 -1.55 4.43 15.66
N SER A 76 -2.28 3.33 15.48
CA SER A 76 -3.69 3.37 15.09
C SER A 76 -4.61 3.63 16.27
N GLY A 77 -5.67 4.40 16.05
CA GLY A 77 -6.74 4.59 17.01
C GLY A 77 -7.39 5.97 16.97
N TYR A 78 -8.24 6.19 17.97
CA TYR A 78 -8.98 7.43 18.16
C TYR A 78 -8.17 8.45 18.97
N ASP A 79 -7.96 9.64 18.42
CA ASP A 79 -7.13 10.69 19.04
C ASP A 79 -7.93 11.80 19.74
N GLY A 80 -9.26 11.74 19.70
CA GLY A 80 -10.14 12.79 20.21
C GLY A 80 -10.95 13.49 19.11
N ASP A 81 -10.37 13.60 17.92
CA ASP A 81 -10.95 14.31 16.76
C ASP A 81 -11.33 13.35 15.62
N GLY A 82 -10.71 12.17 15.57
CA GLY A 82 -11.03 11.13 14.60
C GLY A 82 -10.32 9.80 14.84
N ASN A 83 -10.68 8.79 14.06
CA ASN A 83 -9.95 7.55 13.97
C ASN A 83 -8.91 7.63 12.84
N THR A 84 -7.66 7.31 13.17
CA THR A 84 -6.60 7.14 12.18
C THR A 84 -6.02 5.75 12.29
N ASN A 85 -5.99 5.02 11.18
CA ASN A 85 -5.32 3.73 11.09
C ASN A 85 -4.02 3.88 10.30
N TYR A 86 -3.01 3.09 10.67
CA TYR A 86 -1.69 3.05 10.04
C TYR A 86 -1.32 1.62 9.65
N ALA A 87 -0.61 1.49 8.53
CA ALA A 87 -0.02 0.23 8.09
C ALA A 87 1.28 0.49 7.35
N THR A 88 2.13 -0.54 7.24
CA THR A 88 3.33 -0.50 6.41
C THR A 88 3.27 -1.57 5.34
N ILE A 89 3.42 -1.17 4.07
CA ILE A 89 3.65 -2.12 2.98
C ILE A 89 5.15 -2.33 2.83
N SER A 90 5.61 -3.57 2.84
CA SER A 90 7.01 -3.94 2.65
C SER A 90 7.19 -4.73 1.37
N ILE A 91 8.06 -4.25 0.48
CA ILE A 91 8.59 -5.04 -0.65
C ILE A 91 9.87 -5.71 -0.18
N LEU A 92 9.97 -7.02 -0.36
CA LEU A 92 11.01 -7.84 0.23
C LEU A 92 11.97 -8.40 -0.83
N HIS A 93 13.26 -8.45 -0.51
CA HIS A 93 14.26 -9.28 -1.15
C HIS A 93 14.87 -10.25 -0.12
N ASN A 94 14.64 -11.54 -0.29
CA ASN A 94 15.10 -12.57 0.63
C ASN A 94 14.77 -12.24 2.10
N GLN A 95 13.49 -11.92 2.36
CA GLN A 95 12.95 -11.49 3.67
C GLN A 95 13.42 -10.13 4.19
N ASN A 96 14.32 -9.42 3.49
CA ASN A 96 14.75 -8.07 3.87
C ASN A 96 13.92 -7.02 3.14
N PRO A 97 13.42 -5.97 3.82
CA PRO A 97 12.69 -4.89 3.18
C PRO A 97 13.61 -4.05 2.31
N ILE A 98 13.27 -3.93 1.03
CA ILE A 98 13.97 -3.09 0.04
C ILE A 98 13.17 -1.84 -0.35
N ALA A 99 11.86 -1.87 -0.11
CA ALA A 99 11.01 -0.69 -0.14
C ALA A 99 9.94 -0.77 0.93
N LEU A 100 9.61 0.37 1.50
CA LEU A 100 8.57 0.53 2.51
C LEU A 100 7.61 1.62 2.05
N ALA A 101 6.32 1.44 2.32
CA ALA A 101 5.35 2.52 2.26
C ALA A 101 4.67 2.67 3.61
N ASP A 102 4.86 3.83 4.24
CA ASP A 102 4.09 4.21 5.43
C ASP A 102 2.75 4.76 4.98
N CYS A 103 1.68 4.11 5.44
CA CYS A 103 0.32 4.29 4.96
C CYS A 103 -0.57 4.73 6.10
N TYR A 104 -1.50 5.64 5.85
CA TYR A 104 -2.52 6.03 6.82
C TYR A 104 -3.89 6.22 6.16
N ALA A 105 -4.95 6.05 6.96
CA ALA A 105 -6.33 6.37 6.61
C ALA A 105 -6.99 7.05 7.82
N ASN A 106 -7.51 8.26 7.62
CA ASN A 106 -8.13 9.09 8.64
C ASN A 106 -9.57 9.41 8.25
N ASP A 107 -10.49 9.31 9.21
CA ASP A 107 -11.92 9.56 9.01
C ASP A 107 -12.30 11.05 9.00
N GLY A 108 -11.39 11.98 9.30
CA GLY A 108 -11.59 13.43 9.25
C GLY A 108 -12.59 14.01 10.25
N ASN A 109 -13.44 13.20 10.89
CA ASN A 109 -14.45 13.64 11.86
C ASN A 109 -15.04 12.47 12.66
N GLY A 110 -14.41 12.11 13.77
CA GLY A 110 -15.03 11.37 14.88
C GLY A 110 -15.76 10.07 14.54
N GLY A 111 -15.37 9.35 13.48
CA GLY A 111 -16.00 8.11 13.02
C GLY A 111 -17.22 8.25 12.11
N TYR A 112 -17.55 9.45 11.60
CA TYR A 112 -18.71 9.65 10.72
C TYR A 112 -18.43 9.50 9.23
N TYR A 113 -17.17 9.60 8.84
CA TYR A 113 -16.73 9.39 7.46
C TYR A 113 -15.76 8.22 7.42
N PHE A 114 -15.43 7.81 6.22
CA PHE A 114 -14.44 6.78 6.00
C PHE A 114 -13.48 7.20 4.90
N SER A 115 -12.26 6.67 4.94
CA SER A 115 -11.32 6.68 3.84
C SER A 115 -10.67 5.32 3.70
N VAL A 116 -10.33 4.95 2.48
CA VAL A 116 -9.70 3.66 2.13
C VAL A 116 -8.45 3.93 1.32
N LEU A 117 -7.30 3.44 1.80
CA LEU A 117 -6.08 3.40 1.00
C LEU A 117 -6.01 2.06 0.28
N SER A 118 -5.75 2.09 -1.03
CA SER A 118 -5.52 0.88 -1.82
C SER A 118 -4.19 0.92 -2.57
N LEU A 119 -3.64 -0.26 -2.77
CA LEU A 119 -2.51 -0.52 -3.67
C LEU A 119 -3.06 -1.01 -5.01
N ARG A 120 -2.73 -0.30 -6.09
CA ARG A 120 -3.02 -0.70 -7.47
C ARG A 120 -1.73 -1.13 -8.16
N VAL A 121 -1.74 -2.30 -8.79
CA VAL A 121 -0.64 -2.81 -9.61
C VAL A 121 -1.05 -2.77 -11.07
N VAL A 122 -0.40 -1.92 -11.86
CA VAL A 122 -0.66 -1.74 -13.30
C VAL A 122 0.53 -2.27 -14.09
N MET A 123 0.30 -3.22 -14.99
CA MET A 123 1.34 -3.76 -15.86
C MET A 123 1.27 -3.14 -17.25
N PRO A 124 2.41 -2.90 -17.91
CA PRO A 124 2.41 -2.36 -19.26
C PRO A 124 1.85 -3.38 -20.25
N GLY A 125 0.82 -2.97 -20.99
CA GLY A 125 0.17 -3.81 -22.01
C GLY A 125 -0.84 -4.82 -21.48
N ASP A 126 -1.13 -4.80 -20.18
CA ASP A 126 -2.23 -5.55 -19.55
C ASP A 126 -3.40 -4.58 -19.31
N GLU A 127 -4.61 -4.97 -19.70
CA GLU A 127 -5.81 -4.15 -19.47
C GLU A 127 -6.36 -4.38 -18.06
N ASP A 128 -5.95 -5.46 -17.39
CA ASP A 128 -6.37 -5.80 -16.04
C ASP A 128 -5.35 -5.29 -15.00
N ASP A 129 -5.87 -4.59 -13.99
CA ASP A 129 -5.09 -4.15 -12.83
C ASP A 129 -5.47 -4.92 -11.56
N VAL A 130 -4.50 -5.14 -10.68
CA VAL A 130 -4.74 -5.76 -9.37
C VAL A 130 -4.92 -4.66 -8.34
N LYS A 131 -6.03 -4.67 -7.60
CA LYS A 131 -6.32 -3.72 -6.53
C LYS A 131 -6.40 -4.46 -5.19
N VAL A 132 -5.73 -3.93 -4.18
CA VAL A 132 -5.76 -4.45 -2.82
C VAL A 132 -6.07 -3.33 -1.86
N GLU A 133 -7.09 -3.49 -1.03
CA GLU A 133 -7.30 -2.62 0.12
C GLU A 133 -6.15 -2.85 1.13
N VAL A 134 -5.45 -1.77 1.47
CA VAL A 134 -4.32 -1.82 2.40
C VAL A 134 -4.81 -1.57 3.81
N LEU A 135 -5.63 -0.52 3.98
CA LEU A 135 -6.29 -0.17 5.22
C LEU A 135 -7.47 0.77 4.92
N ASN A 136 -8.42 0.81 5.85
CA ASN A 136 -9.47 1.81 5.91
C ASN A 136 -9.46 2.52 7.26
N SER A 137 -10.13 3.66 7.38
CA SER A 137 -10.23 4.42 8.63
C SER A 137 -11.35 3.94 9.56
N ASP A 138 -12.19 3.00 9.14
CA ASP A 138 -13.28 2.51 9.97
C ASP A 138 -12.73 1.50 11.01
N SER A 139 -13.30 1.53 12.21
CA SER A 139 -12.95 0.58 13.27
C SER A 139 -13.90 -0.61 13.29
N SER A 140 -14.45 -1.03 12.14
CA SER A 140 -15.19 -2.29 12.06
C SER A 140 -14.21 -3.45 12.22
N SER A 141 -14.01 -3.77 13.50
CA SER A 141 -13.61 -5.09 13.96
C SER A 141 -14.45 -6.10 13.18
N SER A 142 -13.84 -6.80 12.23
CA SER A 142 -14.45 -8.00 11.68
C SER A 142 -14.39 -9.04 12.79
N ASP A 143 -15.45 -9.11 13.60
CA ASP A 143 -15.79 -10.26 14.46
C ASP A 143 -15.93 -11.55 13.63
#